data_AF-A0A5L8Q3U6-F1
#
_entry.id   AF-A0A5L8Q3U6-F1
#
_cell.length_a   1.000
_cell.length_b   1.000
_cell.length_c   1.000
_cell.angle_alpha   90.00
_cell.angle_beta   90.00
_cell.angle_gamma   90.00
#
_symmetry.space_group_name_H-M   'P 1'
#
loop_
_entity.id
_entity.type
_entity.pdbx_description
1 polymer ?
#
loop_
_entity_poly.entity_id
_entity_poly.type
_entity_poly.pdbx_seq_one_letter_code
_entity_poly.pdbx_strand_id
1 'polypeptide(L)'
;MMKKRSENKNPSVKILIGYHKPAVLVKDDVLTPIHLGRALATEASKDGEMSQEDFEWMCENMIGDDTGDNISHLNRYLNELTGIYWAWKNYDKLGNPDYIGYMHYRRHFVFADHFAHMYNLDKHHSYFLNIKQQDDIYFSVINPKNFKKVISDNDIIIPKLFKMNNYFFDCVKTDKEENMKDYFSTFYPYSFFYDIYYCYLCKAREFKDNNSLLFDINSKPGHYPCNMFILKKDIFFQYCDFLFNIVFNIFHDVKWLLKNEKDLFIVRGVAYISESITDIFLKYMIYRNCKYKQLYLSIIYNDMFGASDRVKNHLSYKIGMKFLKATNF
;
A
#
# COMPACT_ATOMS: atom_id res chain seq x y z
N MET A 1 -32.25 -36.41 2.39
CA MET A 1 -30.88 -35.92 2.62
C MET A 1 -30.92 -34.41 2.79
N MET A 2 -30.92 -33.93 4.04
CA MET A 2 -30.89 -32.49 4.33
C MET A 2 -29.53 -31.92 3.91
N LYS A 3 -29.52 -30.96 2.98
CA LYS A 3 -28.35 -30.10 2.73
C LYS A 3 -28.00 -29.42 4.06
N LYS A 4 -26.88 -29.81 4.68
CA LYS A 4 -26.26 -29.02 5.75
C LYS A 4 -26.11 -27.59 5.22
N ARG A 5 -26.89 -26.64 5.76
CA ARG A 5 -26.59 -25.21 5.63
C ARG A 5 -25.18 -25.04 6.18
N SER A 6 -24.23 -24.64 5.33
CA SER A 6 -22.93 -24.19 5.80
C SER A 6 -23.20 -23.03 6.75
N GLU A 7 -22.77 -23.15 8.01
CA GLU A 7 -22.76 -22.03 8.94
C GLU A 7 -22.05 -20.86 8.26
N ASN A 8 -22.73 -19.71 8.15
CA ASN A 8 -22.16 -18.46 7.64
C ASN A 8 -21.05 -18.01 8.59
N LYS A 9 -19.86 -18.59 8.49
CA LYS A 9 -18.66 -18.00 9.09
C LYS A 9 -18.38 -16.71 8.33
N ASN A 10 -18.32 -15.60 9.05
CA ASN A 10 -17.77 -14.37 8.50
C ASN A 10 -16.36 -14.66 7.99
N PRO A 11 -16.01 -14.27 6.74
CA PRO A 11 -14.69 -14.53 6.20
C PRO A 11 -13.63 -13.83 7.05
N SER A 12 -12.51 -14.51 7.22
CA SER A 12 -11.36 -13.98 7.93
C SER A 12 -10.67 -12.90 7.08
N VAL A 13 -10.38 -11.77 7.71
CA VAL A 13 -9.72 -10.63 7.05
C VAL A 13 -8.45 -10.32 7.84
N LYS A 14 -7.35 -10.11 7.13
CA LYS A 14 -6.12 -9.55 7.70
C LYS A 14 -5.61 -8.42 6.83
N ILE A 15 -5.26 -7.29 7.43
CA ILE A 15 -4.76 -6.11 6.72
C ILE A 15 -3.39 -5.78 7.28
N LEU A 16 -2.37 -5.89 6.46
CA LEU A 16 -1.02 -5.50 6.83
C LEU A 16 -0.88 -3.99 6.82
N ILE A 17 -0.21 -3.45 7.84
CA ILE A 17 0.11 -2.02 7.92
C ILE A 17 1.63 -1.88 7.86
N GLY A 18 2.14 -1.30 6.77
CA GLY A 18 3.57 -1.19 6.53
C GLY A 18 4.24 -0.02 7.24
N TYR A 19 5.20 -0.33 8.11
CA TYR A 19 6.03 0.61 8.86
C TYR A 19 7.49 0.48 8.43
N HIS A 20 8.22 1.59 8.33
CA HIS A 20 9.68 1.59 8.12
C HIS A 20 10.43 2.37 9.21
N LYS A 21 9.69 2.91 10.17
CA LYS A 21 10.18 3.65 11.33
C LYS A 21 9.11 3.68 12.44
N PRO A 22 9.47 4.02 13.69
CA PRO A 22 8.51 4.18 14.76
C PRO A 22 7.42 5.17 14.38
N ALA A 23 6.18 4.75 14.58
CA ALA A 23 4.99 5.55 14.39
C ALA A 23 3.89 5.09 15.35
N VAL A 24 2.79 5.84 15.41
CA VAL A 24 1.61 5.41 16.17
C VAL A 24 1.19 4.02 15.70
N LEU A 25 1.18 3.08 16.65
CA LEU A 25 0.91 1.68 16.38
C LEU A 25 -0.59 1.45 16.15
N VAL A 26 -0.94 1.06 14.93
CA VAL A 26 -2.29 0.66 14.54
C VAL A 26 -2.32 -0.86 14.50
N LYS A 27 -2.94 -1.49 15.50
CA LYS A 27 -2.89 -2.95 15.67
C LYS A 27 -4.17 -3.46 16.32
N ASP A 28 -4.75 -4.51 15.75
CA ASP A 28 -5.82 -5.31 16.36
C ASP A 28 -5.87 -6.73 15.76
N ASP A 29 -6.99 -7.44 15.91
CA ASP A 29 -7.19 -8.79 15.37
C ASP A 29 -7.22 -8.85 13.82
N VAL A 30 -7.53 -7.73 13.17
CA VAL A 30 -7.58 -7.60 11.70
C VAL A 30 -6.34 -6.84 11.19
N LEU A 31 -5.92 -5.79 11.87
CA LEU A 31 -4.83 -4.89 11.51
C LEU A 31 -3.50 -5.40 12.07
N THR A 32 -2.60 -5.83 11.18
CA THR A 32 -1.33 -6.46 11.53
C THR A 32 -0.14 -5.57 11.10
N PRO A 33 0.58 -4.92 12.03
CA PRO A 33 1.79 -4.17 11.72
C PRO A 33 2.90 -5.06 11.15
N ILE A 34 3.51 -4.61 10.05
CA ILE A 34 4.70 -5.23 9.45
C ILE A 34 5.83 -4.18 9.31
N HIS A 35 7.01 -4.53 9.78
CA HIS A 35 8.23 -3.75 9.63
C HIS A 35 8.86 -4.07 8.27
N LEU A 36 8.80 -3.10 7.36
CA LEU A 36 9.31 -3.14 6.00
C LEU A 36 10.81 -2.85 5.98
N GLY A 37 11.55 -3.57 5.16
CA GLY A 37 13.00 -3.41 5.04
C GLY A 37 13.74 -3.68 6.34
N ARG A 38 13.20 -4.55 7.20
CA ARG A 38 13.80 -4.84 8.51
C ARG A 38 15.26 -5.30 8.38
N ALA A 39 15.60 -6.02 7.30
CA ALA A 39 16.97 -6.43 7.00
C ALA A 39 17.97 -5.27 6.85
N LEU A 40 17.49 -4.04 6.63
CA LEU A 40 18.29 -2.83 6.44
C LEU A 40 18.02 -1.77 7.54
N ALA A 41 17.22 -2.09 8.56
CA ALA A 41 16.67 -1.09 9.48
C ALA A 41 17.72 -0.34 10.32
N THR A 42 18.85 -1.00 10.62
CA THR A 42 19.97 -0.41 11.37
C THR A 42 20.99 0.29 10.47
N GLU A 43 20.80 0.26 9.16
CA GLU A 43 21.64 1.02 8.24
C GLU A 43 21.10 2.45 8.04
N ALA A 44 21.99 3.41 7.79
CA ALA A 44 21.58 4.78 7.48
C ALA A 44 20.59 4.85 6.30
N SER A 45 19.61 5.72 6.41
CA SER A 45 18.58 5.95 5.39
C SER A 45 18.38 7.44 5.13
N LYS A 46 17.54 7.78 4.15
CA LYS A 46 17.13 9.17 3.91
C LYS A 46 16.39 9.82 5.09
N ASP A 47 15.86 8.99 5.99
CA ASP A 47 15.12 9.39 7.18
C ASP A 47 16.03 9.42 8.43
N GLY A 48 17.34 9.22 8.26
CA GLY A 48 18.32 9.09 9.34
C GLY A 48 18.62 7.64 9.71
N GLU A 49 19.24 7.45 10.87
CA GLU A 49 19.53 6.15 11.49
C GLU A 49 18.49 5.85 12.57
N MET A 50 18.03 4.60 12.61
CA MET A 50 17.13 4.12 13.66
C MET A 50 17.92 3.82 14.93
N SER A 51 17.46 4.29 16.09
CA SER A 51 18.09 3.92 17.36
C SER A 51 17.88 2.43 17.66
N GLN A 52 18.77 1.83 18.45
CA GLN A 52 18.62 0.45 18.90
C GLN A 52 17.30 0.24 19.66
N GLU A 53 16.93 1.19 20.52
CA GLU A 53 15.66 1.18 21.27
C GLU A 53 14.44 1.18 20.34
N ASP A 54 14.46 2.02 19.29
CA ASP A 54 13.40 2.08 18.30
C ASP A 54 13.30 0.78 17.49
N PHE A 55 14.44 0.20 17.12
CA PHE A 55 14.50 -1.05 16.37
C PHE A 55 13.93 -2.22 17.19
N GLU A 56 14.30 -2.32 18.47
CA GLU A 56 13.78 -3.32 19.41
C GLU A 56 12.27 -3.16 19.59
N TRP A 57 11.78 -1.94 19.83
CA TRP A 57 10.35 -1.65 19.93
C TRP A 57 9.59 -2.09 18.66
N MET A 58 10.12 -1.82 17.47
CA MET A 58 9.50 -2.28 16.22
C MET A 58 9.51 -3.81 16.09
N CYS A 59 10.57 -4.49 16.53
CA CYS A 59 10.66 -5.95 16.52
C CYS A 59 9.63 -6.60 17.44
N GLU A 60 9.40 -6.06 18.63
CA GLU A 60 8.41 -6.56 19.58
C GLU A 60 6.96 -6.34 19.10
N ASN A 61 6.71 -5.21 18.45
CA ASN A 61 5.34 -4.79 18.15
C ASN A 61 4.84 -5.21 16.77
N MET A 62 5.74 -5.59 15.86
CA MET A 62 5.45 -5.83 14.45
C MET A 62 6.08 -7.13 13.95
N ILE A 63 5.45 -7.78 12.98
CA ILE A 63 6.12 -8.85 12.24
C ILE A 63 7.19 -8.25 11.31
N GLY A 64 8.23 -9.02 10.99
CA GLY A 64 9.28 -8.60 10.08
C GLY A 64 9.06 -9.14 8.68
N ASP A 65 9.31 -8.30 7.68
CA ASP A 65 9.32 -8.72 6.28
C ASP A 65 10.60 -9.47 5.88
N ASP A 66 11.48 -9.79 6.82
CA ASP A 66 12.81 -10.38 6.66
C ASP A 66 12.89 -11.86 7.09
N THR A 67 11.75 -12.51 7.30
CA THR A 67 11.67 -13.92 7.72
C THR A 67 11.10 -14.82 6.64
N GLY A 68 11.50 -16.11 6.61
CA GLY A 68 11.06 -17.03 5.55
C GLY A 68 11.54 -16.62 4.15
N ASP A 69 10.77 -16.91 3.11
CA ASP A 69 11.04 -16.40 1.76
C ASP A 69 10.68 -14.90 1.70
N ASN A 70 11.67 -14.07 1.40
CA ASN A 70 11.55 -12.63 1.49
C ASN A 70 12.52 -11.86 0.59
N ILE A 71 12.22 -10.57 0.44
CA ILE A 71 13.03 -9.60 -0.30
C ILE A 71 13.29 -8.32 0.51
N SER A 72 13.34 -8.41 1.84
CA SER A 72 13.49 -7.25 2.74
C SER A 72 14.72 -6.39 2.39
N HIS A 73 15.82 -7.05 2.01
CA HIS A 73 17.06 -6.40 1.56
C HIS A 73 16.92 -5.56 0.28
N LEU A 74 15.79 -5.65 -0.45
CA LEU A 74 15.48 -4.83 -1.63
C LEU A 74 14.59 -3.61 -1.29
N ASN A 75 14.26 -3.37 -0.02
CA ASN A 75 13.33 -2.31 0.38
C ASN A 75 13.74 -0.91 -0.12
N ARG A 76 15.05 -0.61 -0.19
CA ARG A 76 15.53 0.67 -0.72
C ARG A 76 15.15 0.91 -2.19
N TYR A 77 14.91 -0.16 -2.95
CA TYR A 77 14.52 -0.10 -4.37
C TYR A 77 13.02 -0.35 -4.58
N LEU A 78 12.42 -1.21 -3.75
CA LEU A 78 11.05 -1.74 -3.95
C LEU A 78 10.04 -1.27 -2.89
N ASN A 79 10.47 -0.51 -1.88
CA ASN A 79 9.65 0.03 -0.79
C ASN A 79 8.65 -1.01 -0.22
N GLU A 80 7.36 -0.68 -0.11
CA GLU A 80 6.30 -1.50 0.44
C GLU A 80 6.11 -2.87 -0.21
N LEU A 81 6.58 -3.05 -1.44
CA LEU A 81 6.47 -4.33 -2.13
C LEU A 81 7.18 -5.45 -1.36
N THR A 82 8.17 -5.12 -0.54
CA THR A 82 8.84 -6.07 0.34
C THR A 82 7.89 -6.73 1.34
N GLY A 83 7.00 -5.95 1.96
CA GLY A 83 5.94 -6.46 2.85
C GLY A 83 4.83 -7.21 2.09
N ILE A 84 4.46 -6.74 0.89
CA ILE A 84 3.48 -7.43 0.03
C ILE A 84 4.02 -8.79 -0.43
N TYR A 85 5.29 -8.86 -0.85
CA TYR A 85 5.97 -10.09 -1.21
C TYR A 85 6.04 -11.07 -0.04
N TRP A 86 6.43 -10.57 1.14
CA TRP A 86 6.48 -11.40 2.34
C TRP A 86 5.12 -12.02 2.63
N ALA A 87 4.04 -11.25 2.52
CA ALA A 87 2.68 -11.73 2.69
C ALA A 87 2.30 -12.82 1.68
N TRP A 88 2.73 -12.67 0.43
CA TRP A 88 2.51 -13.67 -0.63
C TRP A 88 3.21 -15.00 -0.33
N LYS A 89 4.48 -14.95 0.06
CA LYS A 89 5.29 -16.16 0.28
C LYS A 89 5.09 -16.82 1.64
N ASN A 90 4.56 -16.07 2.60
CA ASN A 90 4.37 -16.53 3.99
C ASN A 90 2.89 -16.45 4.42
N TYR A 91 1.97 -16.63 3.48
CA TYR A 91 0.52 -16.44 3.68
C TYR A 91 -0.06 -17.34 4.78
N ASP A 92 0.52 -18.52 4.97
CA ASP A 92 0.18 -19.47 6.03
C ASP A 92 0.48 -18.91 7.42
N LYS A 93 1.59 -18.17 7.59
CA LYS A 93 1.95 -17.49 8.83
C LYS A 93 0.97 -16.38 9.21
N LEU A 94 0.19 -15.89 8.24
CA LEU A 94 -0.88 -14.93 8.47
C LEU A 94 -2.21 -15.59 8.90
N GLY A 95 -2.24 -16.92 9.00
CA GLY A 95 -3.43 -17.69 9.35
C GLY A 95 -4.32 -18.01 8.16
N ASN A 96 -3.77 -17.93 6.92
CA ASN A 96 -4.50 -18.20 5.69
C ASN A 96 -5.83 -17.42 5.57
N PRO A 97 -5.83 -16.08 5.70
CA PRO A 97 -7.08 -15.32 5.69
C PRO A 97 -7.82 -15.47 4.35
N ASP A 98 -9.14 -15.25 4.36
CA ASP A 98 -9.96 -15.25 3.13
C ASP A 98 -9.75 -13.97 2.31
N TYR A 99 -9.43 -12.88 3.02
CA TYR A 99 -9.08 -11.58 2.46
C TYR A 99 -7.79 -11.07 3.08
N ILE A 100 -6.90 -10.55 2.23
CA ILE A 100 -5.70 -9.84 2.67
C ILE A 100 -5.71 -8.41 2.16
N GLY A 101 -5.32 -7.47 3.01
CA GLY A 101 -5.15 -6.08 2.63
C GLY A 101 -3.77 -5.55 2.95
N TYR A 102 -3.48 -4.39 2.38
CA TYR A 102 -2.28 -3.62 2.66
C TYR A 102 -2.62 -2.13 2.80
N MET A 103 -2.10 -1.51 3.87
CA MET A 103 -2.17 -0.08 4.15
C MET A 103 -0.79 0.45 4.57
N HIS A 104 -0.59 1.75 4.49
CA HIS A 104 0.62 2.39 5.02
C HIS A 104 0.42 2.83 6.45
N TYR A 105 1.48 2.90 7.25
CA TYR A 105 1.42 3.40 8.64
C TYR A 105 0.80 4.78 8.83
N ARG A 106 0.75 5.60 7.76
CA ARG A 106 0.19 6.96 7.76
C ARG A 106 -0.91 7.19 6.72
N ARG A 107 -1.31 6.15 5.98
CA ARG A 107 -2.40 6.23 4.99
C ARG A 107 -3.31 5.02 5.16
N HIS A 108 -4.54 5.27 5.56
CA HIS A 108 -5.48 4.22 5.94
C HIS A 108 -6.81 4.38 5.21
N PHE A 109 -7.47 3.27 4.91
CA PHE A 109 -8.85 3.27 4.43
C PHE A 109 -9.78 3.90 5.47
N VAL A 110 -10.72 4.69 4.98
CA VAL A 110 -11.83 5.25 5.76
C VAL A 110 -13.00 4.28 5.63
N PHE A 111 -13.28 3.50 6.69
CA PHE A 111 -14.36 2.51 6.71
C PHE A 111 -15.72 3.09 7.16
N ALA A 112 -15.79 4.41 7.33
CA ALA A 112 -17.00 5.14 7.68
C ALA A 112 -17.40 6.10 6.54
N ASP A 113 -18.18 5.62 5.57
CA ASP A 113 -18.61 6.39 4.38
C ASP A 113 -19.24 7.74 4.77
N HIS A 114 -20.11 7.78 5.80
CA HIS A 114 -20.72 9.02 6.29
C HIS A 114 -19.70 10.06 6.77
N PHE A 115 -18.61 9.61 7.39
CA PHE A 115 -17.53 10.48 7.84
C PHE A 115 -16.87 11.17 6.65
N ALA A 116 -16.54 10.42 5.59
CA ALA A 116 -15.94 11.00 4.40
C ALA A 116 -16.82 12.04 3.70
N HIS A 117 -18.13 11.83 3.66
CA HIS A 117 -19.08 12.78 3.08
C HIS A 117 -19.17 14.09 3.88
N MET A 118 -19.09 14.02 5.22
CA MET A 118 -19.12 15.21 6.09
C MET A 118 -17.96 16.19 5.79
N TYR A 119 -16.81 15.69 5.35
CA TYR A 119 -15.64 16.51 4.99
C TYR A 119 -15.63 16.96 3.52
N ASN A 120 -16.71 16.74 2.75
CA ASN A 120 -16.84 17.15 1.35
C ASN A 120 -15.62 16.80 0.48
N LEU A 121 -15.04 15.60 0.67
CA LEU A 121 -13.83 15.18 -0.06
C LEU A 121 -14.04 15.19 -1.58
N ASP A 122 -15.27 15.01 -2.04
CA ASP A 122 -15.64 15.12 -3.46
C ASP A 122 -15.48 16.55 -4.03
N LYS A 123 -15.51 17.60 -3.19
CA LYS A 123 -15.44 19.01 -3.62
C LYS A 123 -14.05 19.61 -3.54
N HIS A 124 -13.20 19.11 -2.64
CA HIS A 124 -11.89 19.71 -2.35
C HIS A 124 -10.75 19.14 -3.18
N HIS A 125 -11.06 18.23 -4.10
CA HIS A 125 -10.08 17.52 -4.94
C HIS A 125 -8.98 16.77 -4.14
N SER A 126 -9.07 16.75 -2.81
CA SER A 126 -8.09 16.18 -1.91
C SER A 126 -8.20 14.67 -1.96
N TYR A 127 -7.15 14.05 -2.51
CA TYR A 127 -6.99 12.60 -2.60
C TYR A 127 -7.07 11.90 -1.23
N PHE A 128 -6.74 12.64 -0.17
CA PHE A 128 -6.80 12.16 1.20
C PHE A 128 -7.66 13.03 2.10
N LEU A 129 -8.29 12.40 3.08
CA LEU A 129 -8.76 13.08 4.28
C LEU A 129 -7.55 13.44 5.15
N ASN A 130 -7.28 14.73 5.29
CA ASN A 130 -6.15 15.22 6.07
C ASN A 130 -6.46 15.13 7.56
N ILE A 131 -5.74 14.26 8.26
CA ILE A 131 -5.91 14.01 9.70
C ILE A 131 -4.81 14.74 10.46
N LYS A 132 -5.24 15.61 11.39
CA LYS A 132 -4.33 16.37 12.26
C LYS A 132 -3.85 15.55 13.46
N GLN A 133 -4.71 14.68 13.99
CA GLN A 133 -4.44 13.90 15.18
C GLN A 133 -5.07 12.51 15.06
N GLN A 134 -4.37 11.51 15.59
CA GLN A 134 -4.87 10.13 15.70
C GLN A 134 -5.54 9.95 17.06
N ASP A 135 -6.77 10.46 17.19
CA ASP A 135 -7.62 10.32 18.36
C ASP A 135 -8.59 9.12 18.25
N ASP A 136 -9.42 8.92 19.26
CA ASP A 136 -10.38 7.80 19.30
C ASP A 136 -11.37 7.84 18.14
N ILE A 137 -11.75 9.03 17.68
CA ILE A 137 -12.62 9.21 16.51
C ILE A 137 -11.90 8.68 15.28
N TYR A 138 -10.64 9.08 15.06
CA TYR A 138 -9.85 8.57 13.95
C TYR A 138 -9.72 7.04 13.97
N PHE A 139 -9.38 6.46 15.13
CA PHE A 139 -9.27 5.01 15.27
C PHE A 139 -10.59 4.29 15.00
N SER A 140 -11.74 4.88 15.36
CA SER A 140 -13.05 4.32 15.03
C SER A 140 -13.34 4.32 13.53
N VAL A 141 -12.86 5.34 12.81
CA VAL A 141 -13.08 5.53 11.36
C VAL A 141 -12.23 4.56 10.52
N ILE A 142 -11.01 4.25 10.97
CA ILE A 142 -10.12 3.32 10.27
C ILE A 142 -10.28 1.86 10.74
N ASN A 143 -11.26 1.58 11.61
CA ASN A 143 -11.51 0.24 12.13
C ASN A 143 -12.35 -0.59 11.14
N PRO A 144 -11.83 -1.73 10.62
CA PRO A 144 -12.55 -2.55 9.64
C PRO A 144 -13.64 -3.43 10.27
N LYS A 145 -13.80 -3.50 11.60
CA LYS A 145 -14.71 -4.44 12.28
C LYS A 145 -16.15 -4.34 11.81
N ASN A 146 -16.66 -3.12 11.68
CA ASN A 146 -18.02 -2.88 11.19
C ASN A 146 -18.13 -2.94 9.65
N PHE A 147 -17.00 -3.10 8.96
CA PHE A 147 -16.92 -3.15 7.50
C PHE A 147 -16.77 -4.57 6.94
N LYS A 148 -16.64 -5.59 7.82
CA LYS A 148 -16.44 -7.00 7.42
C LYS A 148 -17.51 -7.50 6.44
N LYS A 149 -18.77 -7.07 6.58
CA LYS A 149 -19.85 -7.43 5.65
C LYS A 149 -19.61 -6.86 4.24
N VAL A 150 -19.24 -5.59 4.15
CA VAL A 150 -18.92 -4.95 2.87
C VAL A 150 -17.70 -5.61 2.23
N ILE A 151 -16.66 -5.93 3.02
CA ILE A 151 -15.51 -6.71 2.54
C ILE A 151 -15.98 -8.06 1.99
N SER A 152 -16.81 -8.80 2.73
CA SER A 152 -17.27 -10.12 2.29
C SER A 152 -18.15 -10.11 1.04
N ASP A 153 -18.84 -9.00 0.79
CA ASP A 153 -19.75 -8.85 -0.34
C ASP A 153 -19.03 -8.38 -1.61
N ASN A 154 -17.72 -8.10 -1.57
CA ASN A 154 -16.95 -7.63 -2.72
C ASN A 154 -15.68 -8.47 -2.86
N ASP A 155 -15.22 -8.71 -4.09
CA ASP A 155 -13.96 -9.42 -4.32
C ASP A 155 -12.75 -8.49 -4.07
N ILE A 156 -12.95 -7.19 -4.26
CA ILE A 156 -11.90 -6.15 -4.23
C ILE A 156 -12.39 -4.93 -3.43
N ILE A 157 -11.60 -4.48 -2.46
CA ILE A 157 -11.71 -3.15 -1.85
C ILE A 157 -10.47 -2.35 -2.23
N ILE A 158 -10.68 -1.16 -2.80
CA ILE A 158 -9.60 -0.32 -3.34
C ILE A 158 -9.83 1.15 -2.99
N PRO A 159 -8.80 2.00 -3.14
CA PRO A 159 -8.97 3.43 -3.00
C PRO A 159 -10.01 3.97 -3.99
N LYS A 160 -10.65 5.07 -3.62
CA LYS A 160 -11.43 5.87 -4.58
C LYS A 160 -10.51 6.31 -5.71
N LEU A 161 -10.98 6.17 -6.95
CA LEU A 161 -10.21 6.49 -8.15
C LEU A 161 -9.79 7.97 -8.08
N PHE A 162 -8.49 8.21 -8.08
CA PHE A 162 -7.95 9.56 -8.10
C PHE A 162 -8.01 10.10 -9.53
N LYS A 163 -8.74 11.20 -9.73
CA LYS A 163 -8.80 11.90 -11.03
C LYS A 163 -7.70 12.95 -11.09
N MET A 164 -6.70 12.74 -11.94
CA MET A 164 -5.50 13.59 -12.06
C MET A 164 -5.80 15.06 -12.34
N ASN A 165 -6.83 15.35 -13.14
CA ASN A 165 -7.20 16.71 -13.53
C ASN A 165 -7.64 17.61 -12.37
N ASN A 166 -7.98 17.02 -11.22
CA ASN A 166 -8.65 17.78 -10.17
C ASN A 166 -7.68 18.40 -9.14
N TYR A 167 -6.45 17.92 -8.95
CA TYR A 167 -5.62 18.42 -7.83
C TYR A 167 -4.34 19.17 -8.24
N PHE A 168 -3.71 18.82 -9.36
CA PHE A 168 -2.35 19.31 -9.62
C PHE A 168 -2.28 20.64 -10.38
N PHE A 169 -3.41 21.10 -10.92
CA PHE A 169 -3.44 22.21 -11.86
C PHE A 169 -4.54 23.25 -11.60
N ASP A 170 -4.76 23.64 -10.34
CA ASP A 170 -5.36 24.97 -10.10
C ASP A 170 -4.48 26.08 -10.71
N CYS A 171 -3.20 25.80 -11.00
CA CYS A 171 -2.28 26.70 -11.70
C CYS A 171 -2.25 26.54 -13.23
N VAL A 172 -2.76 25.45 -13.83
CA VAL A 172 -2.83 25.27 -15.29
C VAL A 172 -4.14 24.60 -15.67
N LYS A 173 -5.23 25.37 -15.73
CA LYS A 173 -6.51 24.87 -16.26
C LYS A 173 -6.27 24.21 -17.62
N THR A 174 -6.23 22.88 -17.67
CA THR A 174 -6.27 22.14 -18.92
C THR A 174 -7.51 21.26 -18.88
N ASP A 175 -8.33 21.37 -19.91
CA ASP A 175 -9.52 20.52 -20.10
C ASP A 175 -9.15 19.10 -20.57
N LYS A 176 -7.85 18.74 -20.56
CA LYS A 176 -7.38 17.44 -21.04
C LYS A 176 -7.41 16.43 -19.90
N GLU A 177 -8.16 15.35 -20.09
CA GLU A 177 -8.00 14.13 -19.28
C GLU A 177 -6.59 13.58 -19.50
N GLU A 178 -5.69 13.79 -18.53
CA GLU A 178 -4.34 13.29 -18.61
C GLU A 178 -4.33 11.77 -18.44
N ASN A 179 -3.63 11.09 -19.35
CA ASN A 179 -3.42 9.64 -19.27
C ASN A 179 -2.19 9.33 -18.40
N MET A 180 -1.96 8.05 -18.09
CA MET A 180 -0.82 7.64 -17.24
C MET A 180 0.53 8.13 -17.78
N LYS A 181 0.73 8.27 -19.09
CA LYS A 181 1.99 8.76 -19.65
C LYS A 181 2.26 10.21 -19.28
N ASP A 182 1.22 11.04 -19.31
CA ASP A 182 1.31 12.45 -18.95
C ASP A 182 1.57 12.62 -17.45
N TYR A 183 0.92 11.79 -16.62
CA TYR A 183 1.24 11.67 -15.19
C TYR A 183 2.71 11.35 -14.97
N PHE A 184 3.20 10.28 -15.61
CA PHE A 184 4.57 9.86 -15.42
C PHE A 184 5.57 10.94 -15.83
N SER A 185 5.32 11.60 -16.95
CA SER A 185 6.18 12.65 -17.47
C SER A 185 6.19 13.91 -16.59
N THR A 186 5.12 14.14 -15.83
CA THR A 186 5.00 15.29 -14.91
C THR A 186 5.66 15.01 -13.56
N PHE A 187 5.50 13.81 -13.00
CA PHE A 187 5.93 13.48 -11.63
C PHE A 187 7.26 12.76 -11.54
N TYR A 188 7.66 12.08 -12.62
CA TYR A 188 8.91 11.35 -12.65
C TYR A 188 9.81 12.00 -13.70
N PRO A 189 10.98 12.54 -13.30
CA PRO A 189 11.92 13.17 -14.22
C PRO A 189 12.49 12.21 -15.30
N TYR A 190 12.06 10.94 -15.29
CA TYR A 190 12.61 9.86 -16.08
C TYR A 190 11.48 9.08 -16.76
N SER A 191 11.02 9.61 -17.89
CA SER A 191 9.99 8.98 -18.73
C SER A 191 10.36 7.57 -19.20
N PHE A 192 11.65 7.20 -19.21
CA PHE A 192 12.07 5.86 -19.63
C PHE A 192 11.44 4.74 -18.77
N PHE A 193 11.14 5.01 -17.49
CA PHE A 193 10.46 4.04 -16.63
C PHE A 193 9.04 3.75 -17.13
N TYR A 194 8.37 4.73 -17.76
CA TYR A 194 7.10 4.54 -18.45
C TYR A 194 7.24 3.50 -19.56
N ASP A 195 8.21 3.72 -20.45
CA ASP A 195 8.40 2.88 -21.62
C ASP A 195 8.80 1.44 -21.21
N ILE A 196 9.69 1.30 -20.22
CA ILE A 196 10.08 -0.01 -19.69
C ILE A 196 8.87 -0.74 -19.10
N TYR A 197 8.07 -0.11 -18.22
CA TYR A 197 6.92 -0.81 -17.63
C TYR A 197 5.92 -1.22 -18.71
N TYR A 198 5.65 -0.34 -19.69
CA TYR A 198 4.68 -0.62 -20.73
C TYR A 198 5.14 -1.77 -21.63
N CYS A 199 6.43 -1.83 -21.98
CA CYS A 199 7.01 -2.95 -22.71
C CYS A 199 6.84 -4.29 -21.97
N TYR A 200 7.00 -4.30 -20.64
CA TYR A 200 6.79 -5.50 -19.85
C TYR A 200 5.32 -5.90 -19.74
N LEU A 201 4.40 -4.94 -19.62
CA LEU A 201 2.96 -5.21 -19.65
C LEU A 201 2.52 -5.82 -20.98
N CYS A 202 3.01 -5.34 -22.12
CA CYS A 202 2.72 -5.92 -23.43
C CYS A 202 3.15 -7.39 -23.56
N LYS A 203 4.07 -7.86 -22.71
CA LYS A 203 4.55 -9.25 -22.69
C LYS A 203 3.88 -10.09 -21.60
N ALA A 204 3.16 -9.47 -20.66
CA ALA A 204 2.48 -10.14 -19.57
C ALA A 204 1.39 -11.07 -20.12
N ARG A 205 1.16 -12.20 -19.45
CA ARG A 205 0.23 -13.26 -19.90
C ARG A 205 -1.19 -12.72 -20.17
N GLU A 206 -1.59 -11.72 -19.40
CA GLU A 206 -2.90 -11.07 -19.40
C GLU A 206 -3.14 -10.26 -20.68
N PHE A 207 -2.06 -9.75 -21.30
CA PHE A 207 -2.13 -8.76 -22.36
C PHE A 207 -1.40 -9.16 -23.64
N LYS A 208 -0.49 -10.14 -23.61
CA LYS A 208 0.36 -10.53 -24.75
C LYS A 208 -0.40 -10.85 -26.04
N ASP A 209 -1.61 -11.39 -25.91
CA ASP A 209 -2.47 -11.77 -27.04
C ASP A 209 -3.58 -10.73 -27.29
N ASN A 210 -3.62 -9.63 -26.53
CA ASN A 210 -4.62 -8.57 -26.61
C ASN A 210 -4.07 -7.20 -26.16
N ASN A 211 -3.12 -6.66 -26.92
CA ASN A 211 -2.54 -5.34 -26.65
C ASN A 211 -3.57 -4.20 -26.72
N SER A 212 -4.66 -4.37 -27.49
CA SER A 212 -5.78 -3.41 -27.49
C SER A 212 -6.42 -3.28 -26.12
N LEU A 213 -6.61 -4.38 -25.38
CA LEU A 213 -7.15 -4.33 -24.03
C LEU A 213 -6.22 -3.58 -23.07
N LEU A 214 -4.91 -3.81 -23.17
CA LEU A 214 -3.93 -3.07 -22.38
C LEU A 214 -3.99 -1.57 -22.69
N PHE A 215 -4.08 -1.21 -23.97
CA PHE A 215 -4.23 0.18 -24.41
C PHE A 215 -5.51 0.80 -23.86
N ASP A 216 -6.65 0.11 -23.97
CA ASP A 216 -7.95 0.58 -23.46
C ASP A 216 -7.95 0.76 -21.93
N ILE A 217 -7.23 -0.09 -21.20
CA ILE A 217 -7.11 0.03 -19.74
C ILE A 217 -6.17 1.19 -19.36
N ASN A 218 -5.00 1.26 -20.00
CA ASN A 218 -3.95 2.24 -19.68
C ASN A 218 -4.30 3.67 -20.14
N SER A 219 -5.18 3.81 -21.12
CA SER A 219 -5.67 5.12 -21.60
C SER A 219 -6.78 5.71 -20.72
N LYS A 220 -7.43 4.91 -19.84
CA LYS A 220 -8.48 5.43 -18.96
C LYS A 220 -7.91 6.40 -17.93
N PRO A 221 -8.56 7.57 -17.74
CA PRO A 221 -8.09 8.57 -16.80
C PRO A 221 -8.19 8.09 -15.35
N GLY A 222 -7.26 8.58 -14.54
CA GLY A 222 -7.22 8.36 -13.11
C GLY A 222 -6.45 7.11 -12.68
N HIS A 223 -6.11 7.08 -11.40
CA HIS A 223 -5.15 6.15 -10.82
C HIS A 223 -5.60 5.66 -9.44
N TYR A 224 -5.21 4.44 -9.05
CA TYR A 224 -5.35 3.91 -7.69
C TYR A 224 -3.99 3.98 -6.95
N PRO A 225 -3.74 5.03 -6.14
CA PRO A 225 -2.39 5.26 -5.63
C PRO A 225 -2.07 4.43 -4.38
N CYS A 226 -0.79 4.44 -4.01
CA CYS A 226 -0.22 3.90 -2.78
C CYS A 226 -0.21 2.37 -2.68
N ASN A 227 -0.40 1.58 -3.74
CA ASN A 227 -0.40 0.11 -3.62
C ASN A 227 -1.35 -0.43 -2.51
N MET A 228 -2.43 0.29 -2.19
CA MET A 228 -3.37 -0.07 -1.11
C MET A 228 -4.54 -0.87 -1.66
N PHE A 229 -4.91 -1.94 -0.94
CA PHE A 229 -6.01 -2.81 -1.34
C PHE A 229 -6.52 -3.66 -0.16
N ILE A 230 -7.68 -4.28 -0.33
CA ILE A 230 -8.11 -5.49 0.37
C ILE A 230 -8.65 -6.44 -0.70
N LEU A 231 -7.98 -7.56 -0.92
CA LEU A 231 -8.27 -8.50 -1.99
C LEU A 231 -8.67 -9.84 -1.40
N LYS A 232 -9.63 -10.50 -2.04
CA LYS A 232 -9.88 -11.92 -1.82
C LYS A 232 -8.61 -12.73 -2.10
N LYS A 233 -8.39 -13.82 -1.36
CA LYS A 233 -7.16 -14.63 -1.41
C LYS A 233 -6.74 -15.00 -2.84
N ASP A 234 -7.63 -15.56 -3.64
CA ASP A 234 -7.34 -15.97 -5.02
C ASP A 234 -6.94 -14.79 -5.92
N ILE A 235 -7.55 -13.62 -5.73
CA ILE A 235 -7.19 -12.39 -6.45
C ILE A 235 -5.83 -11.86 -5.97
N PHE A 236 -5.55 -11.90 -4.67
CA PHE A 236 -4.24 -11.50 -4.13
C PHE A 236 -3.09 -12.34 -4.71
N PHE A 237 -3.29 -13.66 -4.86
CA PHE A 237 -2.27 -14.53 -5.45
C PHE A 237 -2.07 -14.24 -6.94
N GLN A 238 -3.15 -13.99 -7.69
CA GLN A 238 -3.05 -13.51 -9.09
C GLN A 238 -2.34 -12.17 -9.18
N TYR A 239 -2.66 -11.23 -8.27
CA TYR A 239 -2.03 -9.92 -8.19
C TYR A 239 -0.52 -10.04 -7.95
N CYS A 240 -0.10 -10.84 -6.98
CA CYS A 240 1.32 -10.98 -6.66
C CYS A 240 2.09 -11.67 -7.79
N ASP A 241 1.51 -12.71 -8.40
CA ASP A 241 2.12 -13.35 -9.57
C ASP A 241 2.31 -12.34 -10.71
N PHE A 242 1.26 -11.61 -11.07
CA PHE A 242 1.31 -10.55 -12.09
C PHE A 242 2.35 -9.48 -11.75
N LEU A 243 2.27 -8.89 -10.56
CA LEU A 243 3.11 -7.78 -10.12
C LEU A 243 4.59 -8.18 -10.08
N PHE A 244 4.92 -9.27 -9.38
CA PHE A 244 6.33 -9.64 -9.15
C PHE A 244 6.99 -10.23 -10.40
N ASN A 245 6.25 -10.90 -11.28
CA ASN A 245 6.78 -11.31 -12.58
C ASN A 245 7.21 -10.09 -13.42
N ILE A 246 6.49 -8.98 -13.35
CA ILE A 246 6.87 -7.74 -14.05
C ILE A 246 7.99 -7.01 -13.30
N VAL A 247 7.78 -6.72 -12.01
CA VAL A 247 8.68 -5.91 -11.18
C VAL A 247 10.08 -6.50 -11.12
N PHE A 248 10.23 -7.83 -10.99
CA PHE A 248 11.55 -8.45 -10.92
C PHE A 248 12.32 -8.40 -12.24
N ASN A 249 11.64 -8.55 -13.37
CA ASN A 249 12.30 -8.42 -14.67
C ASN A 249 12.73 -6.98 -14.94
N ILE A 250 11.87 -6.00 -14.62
CA ILE A 250 12.26 -4.59 -14.69
C ILE A 250 13.44 -4.30 -13.77
N PHE A 251 13.34 -4.70 -12.50
CA PHE A 251 14.39 -4.48 -11.52
C PHE A 251 15.71 -5.11 -11.96
N HIS A 252 15.70 -6.32 -12.52
CA HIS A 252 16.88 -6.98 -13.05
C HIS A 252 17.56 -6.12 -14.12
N ASP A 253 16.81 -5.62 -15.10
CA ASP A 253 17.35 -4.85 -16.22
C ASP A 253 17.91 -3.49 -15.81
N VAL A 254 17.28 -2.84 -14.83
CA VAL A 254 17.74 -1.51 -14.37
C VAL A 254 18.65 -1.58 -13.14
N LYS A 255 18.92 -2.77 -12.57
CA LYS A 255 19.63 -2.93 -11.28
C LYS A 255 20.98 -2.21 -11.26
N TRP A 256 21.73 -2.29 -12.36
CA TRP A 256 23.03 -1.63 -12.45
C TRP A 256 22.90 -0.10 -12.37
N LEU A 257 21.92 0.48 -13.08
CA LEU A 257 21.61 1.91 -13.00
C LEU A 257 21.25 2.29 -11.55
N LEU A 258 20.30 1.58 -10.95
CA LEU A 258 19.83 1.90 -9.59
C LEU A 258 20.93 1.83 -8.53
N LYS A 259 21.89 0.90 -8.67
CA LYS A 259 23.01 0.75 -7.73
C LYS A 259 24.04 1.88 -7.81
N ASN A 260 24.18 2.50 -8.97
CA ASN A 260 25.16 3.56 -9.22
C ASN A 260 24.55 4.96 -9.20
N GLU A 261 23.28 5.06 -8.84
CA GLU A 261 22.52 6.29 -8.82
C GLU A 261 22.51 6.92 -7.41
N LYS A 262 22.59 8.25 -7.36
CA LYS A 262 22.52 9.05 -6.14
C LYS A 262 21.13 9.66 -5.93
N ASP A 263 20.37 9.89 -7.00
CA ASP A 263 19.02 10.40 -6.91
C ASP A 263 18.05 9.33 -6.36
N LEU A 264 17.58 9.56 -5.14
CA LEU A 264 16.64 8.66 -4.46
C LEU A 264 15.33 8.47 -5.23
N PHE A 265 14.92 9.43 -6.06
CA PHE A 265 13.73 9.26 -6.90
C PHE A 265 13.96 8.18 -7.95
N ILE A 266 15.14 8.16 -8.60
CA ILE A 266 15.49 7.13 -9.58
C ILE A 266 15.70 5.78 -8.91
N VAL A 267 16.43 5.75 -7.78
CA VAL A 267 16.69 4.52 -7.01
C VAL A 267 15.37 3.80 -6.67
N ARG A 268 14.31 4.57 -6.44
CA ARG A 268 12.95 4.07 -6.13
C ARG A 268 12.02 4.01 -7.35
N GLY A 269 12.53 4.26 -8.55
CA GLY A 269 11.75 4.29 -9.79
C GLY A 269 10.94 3.02 -10.03
N VAL A 270 11.51 1.85 -9.69
CA VAL A 270 10.81 0.56 -9.79
C VAL A 270 9.64 0.45 -8.80
N ALA A 271 9.81 0.94 -7.57
CA ALA A 271 8.70 1.01 -6.62
C ALA A 271 7.61 1.97 -7.11
N TYR A 272 7.97 3.11 -7.70
CA TYR A 272 6.98 4.06 -8.20
C TYR A 272 6.15 3.53 -9.37
N ILE A 273 6.80 2.89 -10.37
CA ILE A 273 6.04 2.25 -11.46
C ILE A 273 5.18 1.09 -10.97
N SER A 274 5.52 0.46 -9.83
CA SER A 274 4.71 -0.63 -9.28
C SER A 274 3.30 -0.18 -8.91
N GLU A 275 3.10 1.08 -8.48
CA GLU A 275 1.77 1.64 -8.26
C GLU A 275 0.93 1.59 -9.54
N SER A 276 1.56 1.85 -10.68
CA SER A 276 0.89 1.80 -11.99
C SER A 276 0.65 0.38 -12.48
N ILE A 277 1.58 -0.55 -12.21
CA ILE A 277 1.35 -1.98 -12.48
C ILE A 277 0.16 -2.49 -11.66
N THR A 278 0.07 -2.10 -10.38
CA THR A 278 -1.06 -2.40 -9.51
C THR A 278 -2.37 -1.81 -10.06
N ASP A 279 -2.36 -0.56 -10.50
CA ASP A 279 -3.51 0.10 -11.11
C ASP A 279 -4.03 -0.66 -12.35
N ILE A 280 -3.12 -1.06 -13.25
CA ILE A 280 -3.46 -1.86 -14.43
C ILE A 280 -4.08 -3.21 -14.04
N PHE A 281 -3.52 -3.91 -13.06
CA PHE A 281 -4.08 -5.16 -12.56
C PHE A 281 -5.50 -4.97 -12.02
N LEU A 282 -5.72 -3.96 -11.16
CA LEU A 282 -7.03 -3.70 -10.56
C LEU A 282 -8.06 -3.33 -11.63
N LYS A 283 -7.70 -2.48 -12.59
CA LYS A 283 -8.57 -2.14 -13.73
C LYS A 283 -8.87 -3.35 -14.60
N TYR A 284 -7.91 -4.24 -14.80
CA TYR A 284 -8.11 -5.51 -15.51
C TYR A 284 -9.11 -6.42 -14.79
N MET A 285 -8.99 -6.59 -13.47
CA MET A 285 -9.95 -7.38 -12.69
C MET A 285 -11.37 -6.79 -12.72
N ILE A 286 -11.48 -5.46 -12.68
CA ILE A 286 -12.77 -4.76 -12.82
C ILE A 286 -13.36 -4.98 -14.22
N TYR A 287 -12.53 -4.89 -15.28
CA TYR A 287 -12.96 -5.21 -16.65
C TYR A 287 -13.46 -6.66 -16.78
N ARG A 288 -12.88 -7.58 -15.99
CA ARG A 288 -13.32 -8.98 -15.87
C ARG A 288 -14.54 -9.18 -14.97
N ASN A 289 -15.23 -8.10 -14.58
CA ASN A 289 -16.45 -8.08 -13.77
C ASN A 289 -16.27 -8.52 -12.30
N CYS A 290 -15.07 -8.39 -11.72
CA CYS A 290 -14.92 -8.55 -10.27
C CYS A 290 -15.74 -7.48 -9.53
N LYS A 291 -16.46 -7.91 -8.48
CA LYS A 291 -17.25 -6.99 -7.68
C LYS A 291 -16.31 -6.18 -6.77
N TYR A 292 -16.41 -4.86 -6.82
CA TYR A 292 -15.48 -4.00 -6.09
C TYR A 292 -16.18 -2.87 -5.33
N LYS A 293 -15.56 -2.43 -4.24
CA LYS A 293 -15.95 -1.24 -3.48
C LYS A 293 -14.75 -0.29 -3.37
N GLN A 294 -15.02 0.98 -3.63
CA GLN A 294 -14.05 2.05 -3.45
C GLN A 294 -14.23 2.73 -2.09
N LEU A 295 -13.12 3.07 -1.45
CA LEU A 295 -13.09 3.79 -0.17
C LEU A 295 -12.17 5.00 -0.23
N TYR A 296 -12.51 6.05 0.51
CA TYR A 296 -11.60 7.17 0.72
C TYR A 296 -10.40 6.74 1.53
N LEU A 297 -9.31 7.47 1.35
CA LEU A 297 -8.10 7.32 2.15
C LEU A 297 -7.98 8.51 3.10
N SER A 298 -7.44 8.25 4.28
CA SER A 298 -6.94 9.27 5.19
C SER A 298 -5.43 9.37 5.07
N ILE A 299 -4.86 10.54 5.36
CA ILE A 299 -3.42 10.74 5.52
C ILE A 299 -3.16 11.50 6.82
N ILE A 300 -2.15 11.04 7.55
CA ILE A 300 -1.64 11.74 8.74
C ILE A 300 -0.45 12.59 8.29
N TYR A 301 -0.58 13.92 8.39
CA TYR A 301 0.54 14.82 8.10
C TYR A 301 1.46 14.88 9.31
N ASN A 302 2.72 14.59 9.04
CA ASN A 302 3.80 14.92 9.94
C ASN A 302 4.30 16.32 9.58
N ASP A 303 3.93 17.33 10.35
CA ASP A 303 4.81 18.49 10.47
C ASP A 303 6.20 17.97 10.87
N MET A 304 7.25 18.40 10.16
CA MET A 304 8.60 17.83 10.29
C MET A 304 9.19 17.94 11.70
N PHE A 305 8.58 18.72 12.59
CA PHE A 305 9.02 18.93 13.98
C PHE A 305 8.25 18.11 15.02
N GLY A 306 7.04 17.63 14.74
CA GLY A 306 6.17 17.01 15.77
C GLY A 306 6.04 15.49 15.71
N ALA A 307 6.58 14.84 14.68
CA ALA A 307 6.33 13.42 14.43
C ALA A 307 6.97 12.49 15.48
N SER A 308 8.26 12.69 15.77
CA SER A 308 8.97 11.95 16.81
C SER A 308 8.33 12.15 18.17
N ASP A 309 7.94 13.38 18.49
CA ASP A 309 7.33 13.72 19.78
C ASP A 309 5.92 13.14 19.92
N ARG A 310 5.11 13.13 18.86
CA ARG A 310 3.79 12.47 18.88
C ARG A 310 3.90 10.97 19.11
N VAL A 311 4.86 10.31 18.45
CA VAL A 311 5.09 8.88 18.62
C VAL A 311 5.57 8.58 20.03
N LYS A 312 6.60 9.30 20.51
CA LYS A 312 7.13 9.17 21.87
C LYS A 312 6.08 9.45 22.95
N ASN A 313 5.14 10.35 22.67
CA ASN A 313 4.07 10.67 23.59
C ASN A 313 2.90 9.69 23.58
N HIS A 314 2.77 8.86 22.55
CA HIS A 314 1.67 7.91 22.43
C HIS A 314 1.76 6.80 23.49
N LEU A 315 0.61 6.40 24.04
CA LEU A 315 0.54 5.46 25.15
C LEU A 315 1.14 4.09 24.81
N SER A 316 0.86 3.56 23.60
CA SER A 316 1.42 2.27 23.17
C SER A 316 2.94 2.28 23.08
N TYR A 317 3.53 3.38 22.60
CA TYR A 317 4.98 3.55 22.58
C TYR A 317 5.54 3.59 24.01
N LYS A 318 4.96 4.42 24.89
CA LYS A 318 5.34 4.52 26.30
C LYS A 318 5.25 3.19 27.05
N ILE A 319 4.20 2.41 26.80
CA ILE A 319 4.01 1.09 27.41
C ILE A 319 5.05 0.10 26.87
N GLY A 320 5.25 0.01 25.56
CA GLY A 320 6.29 -0.85 24.96
C GLY A 320 7.68 -0.53 25.51
N MET A 321 8.05 0.75 25.56
CA MET A 321 9.33 1.19 26.12
C MET A 321 9.51 0.88 27.61
N LYS A 322 8.43 0.82 28.39
CA LYS A 322 8.50 0.40 29.80
C LYS A 322 8.79 -1.09 29.95
N PHE A 323 8.24 -1.93 29.07
CA PHE A 323 8.50 -3.37 29.10
C PHE A 323 9.94 -3.70 28.71
N LEU A 324 10.47 -3.09 27.64
CA LEU A 324 11.87 -3.23 27.23
C LEU A 324 12.87 -2.86 28.33
N LYS A 325 12.58 -1.80 29.10
CA LYS A 325 13.45 -1.38 30.22
C LYS A 325 13.36 -2.32 31.43
N ALA A 326 12.28 -3.06 31.58
CA ALA A 326 12.08 -4.00 32.68
C ALA A 326 12.71 -5.38 32.42
N THR A 327 12.96 -5.74 31.16
CA THR A 327 13.60 -7.03 30.77
C THR A 327 15.12 -7.01 30.77
N ASN A 328 15.74 -5.84 30.99
CA ASN A 328 17.19 -5.64 31.07
C ASN A 328 17.76 -5.68 32.50
N PHE A 329 17.05 -6.30 33.46
CA PHE A 329 17.48 -6.48 34.85
C PHE A 329 17.52 -7.95 35.28
#